data_AF-A0A4S0JIX2-F1
#
_entry.id   AF-A0A4S0JIX2-F1
#
_cell.length_a   1.000
_cell.length_b   1.000
_cell.length_c   1.000
_cell.angle_alpha   90.00
_cell.angle_beta   90.00
_cell.angle_gamma   90.00
#
_symmetry.space_group_name_H-M   'P 1'
#
loop_
_entity.id
_entity.type
_entity.pdbx_description
1 polymer ?
#
loop_
_entity_poly.entity_id
_entity_poly.type
_entity_poly.pdbx_seq_one_letter_code
_entity_poly.pdbx_strand_id
1 'polypeptide(L)'
;TTNTNVDTTKTTAIQPTAKDVDTSDLAEGKAQFRDANYGLAEQHFRKAVELKADNAEAWIGLAASYDELCRFDFADRAYGQLLKVAGRKPRIV
;
A
#
# COMPACT_ATOMS: atom_id res chain seq x y z
N THR A 1 -52.24 6.05 -3.66
CA THR A 1 -51.31 5.15 -2.95
C THR A 1 -49.90 5.42 -3.45
N THR A 2 -49.09 6.08 -2.63
CA THR A 2 -47.68 6.37 -2.87
C THR A 2 -46.83 5.13 -2.57
N ASN A 3 -45.87 4.77 -3.44
CA ASN A 3 -44.55 4.37 -2.95
C ASN A 3 -43.48 4.36 -4.06
N THR A 4 -42.52 5.26 -3.85
CA THR A 4 -41.21 5.41 -4.48
C THR A 4 -40.30 4.24 -4.12
N ASN A 5 -39.56 3.68 -5.07
CA ASN A 5 -38.38 2.83 -4.79
C ASN A 5 -37.32 3.10 -5.88
N VAL A 6 -36.51 4.14 -5.68
CA VAL A 6 -35.09 4.12 -5.27
C VAL A 6 -34.13 3.58 -6.33
N ASP A 7 -33.51 4.55 -7.01
CA ASP A 7 -32.25 4.46 -7.75
C ASP A 7 -31.21 3.70 -6.91
N THR A 8 -30.89 2.48 -7.34
CA THR A 8 -29.79 1.69 -6.78
C THR A 8 -28.59 1.83 -7.70
N THR A 9 -27.79 2.85 -7.41
CA THR A 9 -26.32 2.83 -7.49
C THR A 9 -25.72 1.60 -8.15
N LYS A 10 -25.51 1.67 -9.47
CA LYS A 10 -24.37 0.99 -10.10
C LYS A 10 -23.10 1.76 -9.75
N THR A 11 -22.81 1.86 -8.46
CA THR A 11 -21.43 2.00 -8.00
C THR A 11 -20.81 0.66 -8.31
N THR A 12 -20.05 0.64 -9.39
CA THR A 12 -19.20 -0.47 -9.83
C THR A 12 -18.18 -0.74 -8.73
N ALA A 13 -18.64 -1.39 -7.66
CA ALA A 13 -17.85 -2.05 -6.65
C ALA A 13 -17.29 -3.31 -7.29
N ILE A 14 -16.35 -3.14 -8.20
CA ILE A 14 -15.35 -4.18 -8.43
C ILE A 14 -14.41 -3.99 -7.25
N GLN A 15 -14.76 -4.58 -6.11
CA GLN A 15 -13.75 -5.01 -5.16
C GLN A 15 -12.92 -6.01 -5.96
N PRO A 16 -11.71 -5.63 -6.45
CA PRO A 16 -10.85 -6.66 -6.98
C PRO A 16 -10.50 -7.48 -5.74
N THR A 17 -10.70 -8.78 -5.84
CA THR A 17 -10.42 -9.76 -4.78
C THR A 17 -9.15 -9.35 -4.05
N ALA A 18 -9.30 -8.89 -2.79
CA ALA A 18 -8.25 -8.14 -2.08
C ALA A 18 -6.88 -8.85 -2.11
N LYS A 19 -6.88 -10.18 -2.19
CA LYS A 19 -5.67 -11.00 -2.33
C LYS A 19 -4.86 -10.80 -3.62
N ASP A 20 -5.50 -10.51 -4.76
CA ASP A 20 -4.81 -10.32 -6.06
C ASP A 20 -4.30 -8.88 -6.21
N VAL A 21 -5.03 -7.91 -5.63
CA VAL A 21 -4.66 -6.49 -5.59
C VAL A 21 -3.37 -6.29 -4.79
N ASP A 22 -3.23 -7.01 -3.67
CA ASP A 22 -2.05 -6.96 -2.79
C ASP A 22 -0.73 -7.13 -3.56
N THR A 23 -0.69 -8.11 -4.45
CA THR A 23 0.48 -8.40 -5.28
C THR A 23 0.63 -7.45 -6.45
N SER A 24 -0.50 -6.97 -7.00
CA SER A 24 -0.50 -6.03 -8.13
C SER A 24 0.03 -4.67 -7.71
N ASP A 25 -0.48 -4.10 -6.62
CA ASP A 25 -0.05 -2.78 -6.13
C ASP A 25 1.42 -2.78 -5.71
N LEU A 26 1.92 -3.87 -5.11
CA LEU A 26 3.35 -3.97 -4.80
C LEU A 26 4.22 -4.03 -6.07
N ALA A 27 3.81 -4.81 -7.07
CA ALA A 27 4.53 -4.90 -8.33
C ALA A 27 4.50 -3.57 -9.10
N GLU A 28 3.35 -2.90 -9.14
CA GLU A 28 3.16 -1.58 -9.73
C GLU A 28 3.99 -0.51 -9.01
N GLY A 29 3.97 -0.49 -7.68
CA GLY A 29 4.80 0.41 -6.88
C GLY A 29 6.29 0.24 -7.18
N LYS A 30 6.76 -1.01 -7.33
CA LYS A 30 8.14 -1.30 -7.73
C LYS A 30 8.45 -0.86 -9.15
N ALA A 31 7.51 -1.03 -10.10
CA ALA A 31 7.69 -0.55 -11.47
C ALA A 31 7.81 0.97 -11.49
N GLN A 32 6.89 1.68 -10.84
CA GLN A 32 6.91 3.14 -10.74
C GLN A 32 8.17 3.66 -10.04
N PHE A 33 8.63 2.98 -9.00
CA PHE A 33 9.88 3.33 -8.33
C PHE A 33 11.09 3.22 -9.27
N ARG A 34 11.15 2.16 -10.09
CA ARG A 34 12.22 1.97 -11.09
C ARG A 34 12.17 3.01 -12.20
N ASP A 35 10.98 3.50 -12.52
CA ASP A 35 10.76 4.60 -13.46
C ASP A 35 10.98 5.99 -12.84
N ALA A 36 11.49 6.06 -11.60
CA ALA A 36 11.67 7.28 -10.81
C ALA A 36 10.37 8.08 -10.54
N ASN A 37 9.21 7.46 -10.75
CA ASN A 37 7.90 8.02 -10.45
C ASN A 37 7.56 7.82 -8.97
N TYR A 38 8.37 8.39 -8.08
CA TYR A 38 8.30 8.14 -6.64
C TYR A 38 6.96 8.53 -6.01
N GLY A 39 6.29 9.55 -6.55
CA GLY A 39 4.95 9.96 -6.09
C GLY A 39 3.86 8.93 -6.39
N LEU A 40 3.95 8.22 -7.53
CA LEU A 40 3.04 7.12 -7.83
C LEU A 40 3.43 5.85 -7.08
N ALA A 41 4.74 5.59 -6.98
CA ALA A 41 5.27 4.48 -6.19
C ALA A 41 4.77 4.54 -4.74
N GLU A 42 4.84 5.70 -4.10
CA GLU A 42 4.33 5.95 -2.76
C GLU A 42 2.86 5.56 -2.61
N GLN A 43 1.99 5.95 -3.55
CA GLN A 43 0.57 5.63 -3.50
C GLN A 43 0.31 4.13 -3.61
N HIS A 44 1.01 3.44 -4.50
CA HIS A 44 0.88 1.99 -4.67
C HIS A 44 1.41 1.22 -3.45
N PHE A 45 2.58 1.61 -2.93
CA PHE A 45 3.11 1.00 -1.70
C PHE A 45 2.22 1.28 -0.50
N ARG A 46 1.62 2.48 -0.43
CA ARG A 46 0.67 2.84 0.62
C ARG A 46 -0.56 1.92 0.61
N LYS A 47 -1.15 1.69 -0.56
CA LYS A 47 -2.25 0.72 -0.70
C LYS A 47 -1.82 -0.67 -0.28
N ALA A 48 -0.63 -1.10 -0.69
CA ALA A 48 -0.10 -2.41 -0.33
C ALA A 48 0.07 -2.59 1.20
N VAL A 49 0.54 -1.55 1.93
CA VAL A 49 0.62 -1.62 3.42
C VAL A 49 -0.73 -1.46 4.12
N GLU A 50 -1.67 -0.73 3.53
CA GLU A 50 -3.04 -0.61 4.05
C GLU A 50 -3.78 -1.96 3.97
N LEU A 51 -3.53 -2.74 2.92
CA LEU A 51 -4.08 -4.08 2.76
C LEU A 51 -3.33 -5.13 3.59
N LYS A 52 -1.99 -5.09 3.56
CA LYS A 52 -1.12 -6.01 4.30
C LYS A 52 -0.07 -5.24 5.09
N ALA A 53 -0.48 -4.83 6.29
CA ALA A 53 0.41 -4.16 7.23
C ALA A 53 1.58 -5.06 7.70
N ASP A 54 1.53 -6.37 7.46
CA ASP A 54 2.61 -7.33 7.78
C ASP A 54 3.61 -7.55 6.63
N ASN A 55 3.42 -6.87 5.49
CA ASN A 55 4.31 -6.99 4.36
C ASN A 55 5.51 -6.03 4.47
N ALA A 56 6.64 -6.57 4.92
CA ALA A 56 7.90 -5.83 5.00
C ALA A 56 8.35 -5.25 3.64
N GLU A 57 8.08 -5.91 2.52
CA GLU A 57 8.48 -5.42 1.20
C GLU A 57 7.69 -4.18 0.77
N ALA A 58 6.41 -4.08 1.17
CA ALA A 58 5.60 -2.90 0.93
C ALA A 58 6.08 -1.72 1.78
N TRP A 59 6.42 -1.96 3.05
CA TRP A 59 6.94 -0.93 3.96
C TRP A 59 8.30 -0.37 3.52
N ILE A 60 9.22 -1.21 3.05
CA ILE A 60 10.52 -0.72 2.55
C ILE A 60 10.37 0.06 1.26
N GLY A 61 9.47 -0.36 0.35
CA GLY A 61 9.17 0.38 -0.88
C GLY A 61 8.55 1.75 -0.59
N LEU A 62 7.63 1.81 0.39
CA LEU A 62 7.04 3.06 0.86
C LEU A 62 8.10 4.00 1.45
N ALA A 63 8.97 3.49 2.32
CA ALA A 63 10.03 4.26 2.96
C ALA A 63 11.04 4.82 1.93
N ALA A 64 11.52 3.95 1.02
CA ALA A 64 12.41 4.36 -0.07
C ALA A 64 11.76 5.42 -0.97
N SER A 65 10.46 5.29 -1.26
CA SER A 65 9.74 6.30 -2.05
C SER A 65 9.67 7.65 -1.33
N TYR A 66 9.54 7.65 0.01
CA TYR A 66 9.60 8.88 0.79
C TYR A 66 11.00 9.50 0.84
N ASP A 67 12.06 8.69 0.90
CA ASP A 67 13.45 9.17 0.85
C ASP A 67 13.74 9.91 -0.46
N GLU A 68 13.33 9.33 -1.59
CA GLU A 68 13.50 9.93 -2.93
C GLU A 68 12.65 11.19 -3.12
N LEU A 69 11.53 11.31 -2.41
CA LEU A 69 10.70 12.52 -2.36
C LEU A 69 11.19 13.55 -1.33
N CYS A 70 12.32 13.32 -0.66
CA CYS A 70 12.85 14.13 0.44
C CYS A 70 11.87 14.31 1.61
N ARG A 71 10.98 13.34 1.83
CA ARG A 71 9.97 13.32 2.90
C ARG A 71 10.44 12.48 4.08
N PHE A 72 11.56 12.86 4.67
CA PHE A 72 12.27 12.08 5.69
C PHE A 72 11.40 11.77 6.93
N ASP A 73 10.55 12.70 7.36
CA ASP A 73 9.63 12.47 8.50
C ASP A 73 8.69 11.27 8.29
N PHE A 74 8.27 11.04 7.04
CA PHE A 74 7.40 9.92 6.68
C PHE A 74 8.21 8.65 6.45
N ALA A 75 9.41 8.77 5.87
CA ALA A 75 10.34 7.66 5.71
C ALA A 75 10.72 7.03 7.07
N ASP A 76 11.08 7.85 8.06
CA ASP A 76 11.42 7.38 9.41
C ASP A 76 10.29 6.59 10.06
N ARG A 77 9.05 7.05 9.89
CA ARG A 77 7.87 6.33 10.39
C ARG A 77 7.68 5.00 9.66
N ALA A 78 7.84 4.99 8.34
CA ALA A 78 7.72 3.79 7.53
C ALA A 78 8.82 2.76 7.88
N TYR A 79 10.07 3.19 8.05
CA TYR A 79 11.15 2.35 8.56
C TYR A 79 10.88 1.85 9.99
N GLY A 80 10.31 2.68 10.85
CA GLY A 80 9.87 2.27 12.18
C GLY A 80 8.81 1.17 12.16
N GLN A 81 7.85 1.23 11.21
CA GLN A 81 6.87 0.16 11.02
C GLN A 81 7.52 -1.09 10.41
N LEU A 82 8.39 -0.92 9.41
CA LEU A 82 9.17 -2.02 8.83
C LEU A 82 9.92 -2.80 9.93
N LEU A 83 10.61 -2.10 10.84
CA LEU A 83 11.31 -2.72 11.96
C LEU A 83 10.37 -3.45 12.92
N LYS A 84 9.16 -2.93 13.16
CA LYS A 84 8.16 -3.62 13.99
C LYS A 84 7.64 -4.89 13.31
N VAL A 85 7.45 -4.86 11.99
CA VAL A 85 6.92 -5.97 11.19
C VAL A 85 8.00 -7.04 10.97
N ALA A 86 9.19 -6.64 10.56
CA ALA A 86 10.34 -7.51 10.36
C ALA A 86 10.89 -8.02 11.70
N GLY A 87 10.99 -7.16 12.72
CA GLY A 87 11.40 -7.51 14.08
C GLY A 87 10.38 -8.38 14.81
N ARG A 88 9.09 -8.34 14.43
CA ARG A 88 8.08 -9.33 14.87
C ARG A 88 8.33 -10.74 14.35
N LYS A 89 9.30 -10.95 13.45
CA LYS A 89 9.86 -12.27 13.16
C LYS A 89 11.16 -12.45 13.97
N PRO A 90 11.12 -12.63 15.30
CA PRO A 90 12.27 -13.21 15.98
C PRO A 90 12.36 -14.64 15.47
N ARG A 91 13.27 -14.88 14.53
CA ARG A 91 13.74 -16.23 14.27
C ARG A 91 14.62 -16.55 15.48
N ILE A 92 13.98 -16.99 16.54
CA ILE A 92 14.63 -17.57 17.72
C ILE A 92 15.32 -18.83 17.18
N VAL A 93 16.65 -18.81 17.18
CA VAL A 93 17.48 -20.01 17.09
C VAL A 93 17.87 -20.43 18.49
#